data_AF-A0A1H9J5M8-F1
#
_entry.id   AF-A0A1H9J5M8-F1
#
_cell.length_a   1.000
_cell.length_b   1.000
_cell.length_c   1.000
_cell.angle_alpha   90.00
_cell.angle_beta   90.00
_cell.angle_gamma   90.00
#
_symmetry.space_group_name_H-M   'P 1'
#
loop_
_entity.id
_entity.type
_entity.pdbx_description
1 polymer ?
#
loop_
_entity_poly.entity_id
_entity_poly.type
_entity_poly.pdbx_seq_one_letter_code
_entity_poly.pdbx_strand_id
1 'polypeptide(L)' 'MAALYVMIPVALVVVALAIWLLFWAIDNGQYDDLDSPAHNILFDDEDPSHKAGQAEAETPTKRDEEPPRA' A
#
# COMPACT_ATOMS: atom_id res chain seq x y z
N MET A 1 45.14 14.41 4.84
CA MET A 1 44.80 14.91 6.19
C MET A 1 43.68 15.96 6.21
N ALA A 2 43.46 16.76 5.15
CA ALA A 2 42.38 17.77 5.13
C ALA A 2 40.95 17.20 4.99
N ALA A 3 40.76 16.09 4.26
CA ALA A 3 39.44 15.55 3.95
C ALA A 3 38.64 15.12 5.19
N LEU A 4 39.31 14.61 6.23
CA LEU A 4 38.65 14.19 7.48
C LEU A 4 37.96 15.36 8.19
N TYR A 5 38.55 16.56 8.15
CA TYR A 5 37.96 17.75 8.76
C TYR A 5 36.66 18.21 8.08
N VAL A 6 36.45 17.81 6.82
CA VAL A 6 35.20 18.10 6.09
C VAL A 6 34.23 16.92 6.18
N MET A 7 34.72 15.69 6.09
CA MET A 7 33.88 14.50 6.10
C MET A 7 33.20 14.26 7.46
N ILE A 8 33.88 14.52 8.59
CA ILE A 8 33.32 14.36 9.93
C ILE A 8 32.09 15.26 10.15
N PRO A 9 32.16 16.59 9.95
CA PRO A 9 30.98 17.43 10.14
C PRO A 9 29.87 17.15 9.13
N VAL A 10 30.21 16.81 7.87
CA VAL A 10 29.21 16.40 6.87
C VAL A 10 28.47 15.15 7.32
N ALA A 11 29.18 14.13 7.81
CA ALA A 11 28.58 12.92 8.32
C ALA A 11 27.66 13.20 9.52
N LEU A 12 28.07 14.09 10.45
CA LEU A 12 27.23 14.49 11.58
C LEU A 12 25.93 15.18 11.13
N VAL A 13 26.00 16.06 10.12
CA VAL A 13 24.80 16.70 9.55
C VAL A 13 23.88 15.67 8.91
N VAL A 14 24.41 14.73 8.15
CA VAL A 14 23.61 13.67 7.52
C VAL A 14 22.92 12.80 8.56
N VAL A 15 23.64 12.40 9.62
CA VAL A 15 23.05 11.62 10.72
C VAL A 15 21.96 12.42 11.45
N ALA A 16 22.20 13.70 11.73
CA ALA A 16 21.20 14.57 12.36
C ALA A 16 19.94 14.72 11.50
N LEU A 17 20.09 14.89 10.18
CA LEU A 17 18.98 14.95 9.24
C LEU A 17 18.21 13.62 9.18
N ALA A 18 18.91 12.48 9.16
CA ALA A 18 18.28 11.17 9.17
C ALA A 18 17.44 10.94 10.44
N ILE A 19 17.99 11.31 11.60
CA ILE A 19 17.28 11.22 12.88
C ILE A 19 16.05 12.14 12.86
N TRP A 20 16.20 13.39 12.40
CA TRP A 20 15.08 14.33 12.29
C TRP A 20 13.97 13.83 11.38
N LEU A 21 14.30 13.29 10.20
CA LEU A 21 13.33 12.69 9.28
C LEU A 21 12.63 11.47 9.87
N LEU A 22 13.35 10.64 10.63
CA LEU A 22 12.77 9.48 11.31
C LEU A 22 11.71 9.92 12.33
N PHE A 23 12.03 10.90 13.18
CA PHE A 23 11.06 11.44 14.14
C PHE A 23 9.85 12.08 13.44
N TRP A 24 10.08 12.85 12.38
CA TRP A 24 9.00 13.40 11.55
C TRP A 24 8.09 12.30 11.00
N ALA A 25 8.65 11.22 10.46
CA ALA A 25 7.87 10.11 9.90
C ALA A 25 7.04 9.36 10.97
N ILE A 26 7.56 9.23 12.19
CA ILE A 26 6.85 8.64 13.33
C ILE A 26 5.67 9.54 13.73
N ASP A 27 5.90 10.85 13.87
CA ASP A 27 4.87 11.83 14.24
C ASP A 27 3.78 11.96 13.16
N ASN A 28 4.10 11.65 11.90
CA ASN A 28 3.16 11.75 10.78
C ASN A 28 2.12 10.61 10.72
N GLY A 29 2.01 9.78 11.78
CA GLY A 29 0.89 8.87 11.98
C GLY A 29 0.83 7.68 11.04
N GLN A 30 1.95 7.29 10.39
CA GLN A 30 1.96 6.18 9.42
C GLN A 30 1.67 4.79 10.05
N TYR A 31 1.58 4.71 11.37
CA TYR A 31 1.24 3.50 12.13
C TYR A 31 -0.25 3.40 12.49
N ASP A 32 -1.04 4.45 12.25
CA ASP A 32 -2.45 4.52 12.65
C ASP A 32 -3.36 3.66 11.74
N ASP A 33 -2.90 3.31 10.54
CA ASP A 33 -3.64 2.49 9.57
C ASP A 33 -3.19 1.01 9.54
N LEU A 34 -2.43 0.56 10.54
CA LEU A 34 -2.09 -0.86 10.70
C LEU A 34 -3.24 -1.70 11.29
N ASP A 35 -4.29 -1.05 11.82
CA ASP A 35 -5.49 -1.71 12.33
C ASP A 35 -6.50 -2.08 11.23
N SER A 36 -6.44 -1.44 10.04
CA SER A 36 -7.36 -1.68 8.92
C SER A 36 -7.27 -3.09 8.29
N PRO A 37 -6.09 -3.67 7.99
CA PRO A 37 -6.02 -4.91 7.22
C PRO A 37 -6.39 -6.18 8.01
N ALA A 38 -6.26 -6.14 9.34
CA ALA A 38 -6.43 -7.31 10.19
C ALA A 38 -7.90 -7.69 10.43
N HIS A 39 -8.82 -6.72 10.34
CA HIS A 39 -10.25 -6.97 10.53
C HIS A 39 -10.96 -7.45 9.25
N ASN A 40 -10.46 -7.14 8.05
CA ASN A 40 -11.11 -7.59 6.82
C ASN A 40 -10.94 -9.09 6.58
N ILE A 41 -9.80 -9.70 6.95
CA ILE A 41 -9.57 -11.12 6.63
C ILE A 41 -10.44 -12.10 7.41
N LEU A 42 -11.03 -11.69 8.54
CA LEU A 42 -11.90 -12.54 9.37
C LEU A 42 -13.40 -12.29 9.11
N PHE A 43 -13.76 -11.14 8.53
CA PHE A 43 -15.15 -10.72 8.32
C PHE A 43 -15.52 -10.47 6.84
N ASP A 44 -14.61 -10.73 5.89
CA ASP A 44 -14.83 -10.58 4.43
C ASP A 44 -16.00 -11.43 3.89
N ASP A 45 -16.44 -12.45 4.62
CA ASP A 45 -17.58 -13.30 4.23
C ASP A 45 -18.96 -12.64 4.49
N GLU A 46 -19.01 -11.53 5.23
CA GLU A 46 -20.25 -10.87 5.67
C GLU A 46 -20.56 -9.54 4.96
N ASP A 47 -19.66 -9.03 4.09
CA ASP A 47 -19.88 -7.74 3.43
C ASP A 47 -20.66 -7.88 2.09
N PRO A 48 -21.92 -7.40 2.01
CA PRO A 48 -22.70 -7.43 0.78
C PRO A 48 -22.13 -6.52 -0.33
N SER A 49 -21.22 -5.60 -0.02
CA SER A 49 -20.61 -4.68 -0.99
C SER A 49 -19.56 -5.33 -1.90
N HIS A 50 -18.98 -6.46 -1.50
CA HIS A 50 -18.03 -7.24 -2.30
C HIS A 50 -18.67 -8.03 -3.46
N LYS A 51 -20.01 -8.07 -3.55
CA LYS A 51 -20.70 -8.75 -4.66
C LYS A 51 -20.65 -7.98 -5.98
N ALA A 52 -20.42 -6.67 -5.94
CA ALA A 52 -20.33 -5.85 -7.16
C ALA A 52 -19.01 -6.08 -7.93
N GLY A 53 -17.90 -6.35 -7.22
CA GLY A 53 -16.59 -6.62 -7.84
C GLY A 53 -16.46 -8.02 -8.44
N GLN A 54 -17.21 -9.00 -7.92
CA GLN A 54 -17.20 -10.37 -8.43
C GLN A 54 -18.07 -10.55 -9.69
N ALA A 55 -19.13 -9.72 -9.85
CA ALA A 55 -20.01 -9.76 -11.02
C ALA A 55 -19.31 -9.35 -12.34
N GLU A 56 -18.28 -8.50 -12.27
CA GLU A 56 -17.50 -8.08 -13.45
C GLU A 56 -16.49 -9.16 -13.89
N ALA A 57 -15.98 -9.97 -12.94
CA ALA A 57 -15.03 -11.05 -13.19
C ALA A 57 -15.69 -12.34 -13.71
N GLU A 58 -17.01 -12.51 -13.51
CA GLU A 58 -17.81 -13.60 -14.07
C GLU A 58 -18.50 -13.22 -15.38
N THR A 59 -17.86 -12.45 -16.27
CA THR A 59 -18.31 -12.44 -17.67
C THR A 59 -17.77 -13.70 -18.34
N PRO A 60 -18.59 -14.74 -18.62
CA PRO A 60 -18.13 -15.85 -19.42
C PRO A 60 -18.01 -15.29 -20.83
N THR A 61 -16.82 -15.38 -21.42
CA THR A 61 -16.67 -15.43 -22.87
C THR A 61 -17.50 -16.63 -23.38
N LYS A 62 -18.78 -16.39 -23.62
CA LYS A 62 -19.65 -17.18 -24.50
C LYS A 62 -20.09 -16.22 -25.60
N ARG A 63 -19.19 -16.04 -26.57
CA ARG A 63 -19.48 -15.32 -27.82
C ARG A 63 -19.32 -16.19 -29.06
N ASP A 64 -19.40 -17.51 -28.91
CA ASP A 64 -19.31 -18.46 -30.04
C ASP A 64 -20.41 -19.54 -30.03
N GLU A 65 -21.66 -19.20 -29.71
CA GLU A 65 -22.81 -20.07 -30.01
C GLU A 65 -23.99 -19.22 -30.57
N GLU A 66 -23.91 -18.84 -31.85
CA GLU A 66 -25.09 -18.48 -32.66
C GLU A 66 -25.68 -19.78 -33.23
N PRO A 67 -26.91 -20.17 -32.87
CA PRO A 67 -28.02 -20.22 -33.86
C PRO A 67 -29.41 -19.99 -33.19
N PRO A 68 -30.57 -19.99 -33.91
CA PRO A 68 -30.82 -20.11 -35.35
C PRO A 68 -31.54 -18.87 -35.94
N ARG A 69 -31.29 -18.55 -37.22
CA ARG A 69 -32.27 -17.75 -37.98
C ARG A 69 -33.33 -18.69 -38.56
N ALA A 70 -34.57 -18.23 -38.40
CA ALA A 70 -35.83 -18.85 -38.80
C ALA A 70 -35.89 -19.34 -40.25
#